data_AF-A0A1I0CEN6-F1
#
_entry.id   AF-A0A1I0CEN6-F1
#
_cell.length_a   1.000
_cell.length_b   1.000
_cell.length_c   1.000
_cell.angle_alpha   90.00
_cell.angle_beta   90.00
_cell.angle_gamma   90.00
#
_symmetry.space_group_name_H-M   'P 1'
#
loop_
_entity.id
_entity.type
_entity.pdbx_description
1 polymer ?
#
loop_
_entity_poly.entity_id
_entity_poly.type
_entity_poly.pdbx_seq_one_letter_code
_entity_poly.pdbx_strand_id
1 'polypeptide(L)'
;MTKQLDNGKAFEWAVGHSLATFGLILIENDSSKENQMRFEKVSESQKALSLKNAGLAVNHIIKLEKISQGTFHFQSDTKGQEGDVRDIVINTDGREIGISCKNNHFAYKHSRLSDKADFIARWGLSEEGCSSAYFDKAKEIFGELREIKKKSSGKALWRDTNDVPGRFYWPTLDAFAAEIKRIETPEACANFIKYLVGTRDFYKVVSKPKHVEIIGFNINNTLKIKQLKLPSSIIDIRSKNGSQYAKTITFNLGWEFNFRIHNASSKIEPSLKFDITATALPPSLYQHHISHDI
;
A
#
# COMPACT_ATOMS: atom_id res chain seq x y z
N MET A 1 18.52 -0.78 0.95
CA MET A 1 17.31 -0.47 1.74
C MET A 1 17.35 0.92 2.37
N THR A 2 18.47 1.35 2.97
CA THR A 2 18.66 2.70 3.57
C THR A 2 18.35 3.85 2.62
N LYS A 3 18.94 3.88 1.41
CA LYS A 3 18.74 4.98 0.44
C LYS A 3 17.28 5.18 0.01
N GLN A 4 16.49 4.11 -0.13
CA GLN A 4 15.08 4.22 -0.52
C GLN A 4 14.22 4.76 0.62
N LEU A 5 14.50 4.32 1.85
CA LEU A 5 13.85 4.86 3.05
C LEU A 5 14.19 6.33 3.24
N ASP A 6 15.46 6.70 3.12
CA ASP A 6 15.92 8.09 3.21
C ASP A 6 15.25 8.97 2.15
N ASN A 7 15.20 8.52 0.90
CA ASN A 7 14.53 9.23 -0.18
C ASN A 7 13.01 9.35 0.01
N GLY A 8 12.38 8.39 0.69
CA GLY A 8 10.95 8.42 1.03
C GLY A 8 10.66 9.47 2.10
N LYS A 9 11.35 9.39 3.24
CA LYS A 9 11.21 10.32 4.36
C LYS A 9 11.64 11.75 4.00
N ALA A 10 12.64 11.91 3.15
CA ALA A 10 13.01 13.20 2.59
C ALA A 10 11.87 13.82 1.76
N PHE A 11 11.14 13.00 0.98
CA PHE A 11 9.99 13.50 0.22
C PHE A 11 8.82 13.87 1.13
N GLU A 12 8.55 13.08 2.19
CA GLU A 12 7.58 13.45 3.23
C GLU A 12 7.93 14.84 3.81
N TRP A 13 9.18 15.05 4.25
CA TRP A 13 9.63 16.35 4.77
C TRP A 13 9.39 17.48 3.78
N ALA A 14 9.73 17.30 2.50
CA ALA A 14 9.54 18.31 1.47
C ALA A 14 8.06 18.72 1.32
N VAL A 15 7.13 17.76 1.43
CA VAL A 15 5.67 18.04 1.44
C VAL A 15 5.28 18.85 2.66
N GLY A 16 5.73 18.47 3.85
CA GLY A 16 5.48 19.24 5.07
C GLY A 16 6.09 20.65 5.02
N HIS A 17 7.31 20.79 4.53
CA HIS A 17 7.95 22.07 4.31
C HIS A 17 7.13 22.94 3.37
N SER A 18 6.65 22.38 2.25
CA SER A 18 5.77 23.14 1.35
C SER A 18 4.43 23.51 1.99
N LEU A 19 3.83 22.68 2.84
CA LEU A 19 2.61 23.07 3.58
C LEU A 19 2.88 24.30 4.46
N ALA A 20 4.04 24.35 5.11
CA ALA A 20 4.46 25.50 5.90
C ALA A 20 4.68 26.76 5.06
N THR A 21 5.24 26.65 3.85
CA THR A 21 5.39 27.82 2.95
C THR A 21 4.05 28.37 2.47
N PHE A 22 2.99 27.56 2.46
CA PHE A 22 1.61 27.99 2.20
C PHE A 22 0.86 28.45 3.47
N GLY A 23 1.54 28.60 4.61
CA GLY A 23 0.98 29.20 5.82
C GLY A 23 0.32 28.24 6.81
N LEU A 24 0.43 26.91 6.60
CA LEU A 24 -0.03 25.94 7.61
C LEU A 24 1.02 25.77 8.71
N ILE A 25 0.56 25.54 9.94
CA ILE A 25 1.45 25.42 11.11
C ILE A 25 1.83 23.94 11.34
N LEU A 26 3.12 23.65 11.36
CA LEU A 26 3.62 22.32 11.75
C LEU A 26 3.43 22.10 13.25
N ILE A 27 2.79 21.00 13.62
CA ILE A 27 2.85 20.44 14.98
C ILE A 27 4.01 19.44 15.01
N GLU A 28 5.10 19.83 15.68
CA GLU A 28 6.31 19.02 15.75
C GLU A 28 6.11 17.71 16.52
N ASN A 29 6.76 16.65 16.04
CA ASN A 29 6.85 15.36 16.71
C ASN A 29 8.13 14.62 16.30
N ASP A 30 8.32 13.40 16.78
CA ASP A 30 9.53 12.63 16.46
C ASP A 30 9.64 12.32 14.96
N SER A 31 8.51 12.07 14.28
CA SER A 31 8.47 11.84 12.84
C SER A 31 8.88 13.08 12.04
N SER A 32 8.49 14.29 12.46
CA SER A 32 8.93 15.52 11.80
C SER A 32 10.45 15.71 11.90
N LYS A 33 11.03 15.45 13.09
CA LYS A 33 12.48 15.53 13.34
C LYS A 33 13.25 14.50 12.52
N GLU A 34 12.77 13.25 12.49
CA GLU A 34 13.39 12.19 11.70
C GLU A 34 13.35 12.51 10.20
N ASN A 35 12.20 12.94 9.69
CA ASN A 35 12.01 13.27 8.29
C ASN A 35 12.93 14.43 7.86
N GLN A 36 13.04 15.48 8.70
CA GLN A 36 13.98 16.57 8.47
C GLN A 36 15.43 16.09 8.44
N MET A 37 15.84 15.28 9.42
CA MET A 37 17.21 14.76 9.46
C MET A 37 17.55 13.91 8.22
N ARG A 38 16.60 13.11 7.73
CA ARG A 38 16.79 12.31 6.50
C ARG A 38 16.80 13.19 5.25
N PHE A 39 15.97 14.23 5.21
CA PHE A 39 16.01 15.22 4.14
C PHE A 39 17.39 15.88 4.04
N GLU A 40 18.03 16.24 5.16
CA GLU A 40 19.36 16.85 5.12
C GLU A 40 20.47 15.91 4.63
N LYS A 41 20.26 14.59 4.71
CA LYS A 41 21.23 13.56 4.30
C LYS A 41 21.14 13.17 2.82
N VAL A 42 20.05 13.46 2.12
CA VAL A 42 19.94 13.14 0.69
C VAL A 42 20.71 14.16 -0.15
N SER A 43 21.04 13.81 -1.40
CA SER A 43 21.79 14.70 -2.29
C SER A 43 21.02 15.98 -2.60
N GLU A 44 21.73 17.07 -2.88
CA GLU A 44 21.10 18.35 -3.27
C GLU A 44 20.17 18.20 -4.48
N SER A 45 20.53 17.35 -5.45
CA SER A 45 19.63 17.01 -6.56
C SER A 45 18.32 16.36 -6.11
N GLN A 46 18.37 15.48 -5.12
CA GLN A 46 17.19 14.84 -4.54
C GLN A 46 16.38 15.82 -3.70
N LYS A 47 17.02 16.72 -2.93
CA LYS A 47 16.34 17.79 -2.19
C LYS A 47 15.58 18.70 -3.14
N ALA A 48 16.24 19.20 -4.19
CA ALA A 48 15.65 20.08 -5.19
C ALA A 48 14.44 19.43 -5.89
N LEU A 49 14.58 18.17 -6.32
CA LEU A 49 13.48 17.43 -6.93
C LEU A 49 12.31 17.23 -5.95
N SER A 50 12.60 16.83 -4.71
CA SER A 50 11.58 16.62 -3.68
C SER A 50 10.81 17.91 -3.37
N LEU A 51 11.51 19.05 -3.20
CA LEU A 51 10.89 20.35 -2.94
C LEU A 51 10.05 20.84 -4.11
N LYS A 52 10.53 20.66 -5.35
CA LYS A 52 9.79 21.04 -6.57
C LYS A 52 8.48 20.25 -6.68
N ASN A 53 8.55 18.93 -6.56
CA ASN A 53 7.36 18.06 -6.64
C ASN A 53 6.39 18.27 -5.48
N ALA A 54 6.91 18.46 -4.27
CA ALA A 54 6.11 18.80 -3.10
C ALA A 54 5.36 20.12 -3.30
N GLY A 55 6.06 21.17 -3.76
CA GLY A 55 5.48 22.48 -4.04
C GLY A 55 4.33 22.43 -5.04
N LEU A 56 4.54 21.74 -6.16
CA LEU A 56 3.50 21.57 -7.18
C LEU A 56 2.27 20.82 -6.63
N ALA A 57 2.49 19.72 -5.91
CA ALA A 57 1.39 18.92 -5.36
C ALA A 57 0.63 19.64 -4.25
N VAL A 58 1.34 20.27 -3.31
CA VAL A 58 0.72 21.00 -2.20
C VAL A 58 -0.07 22.20 -2.71
N ASN A 59 0.48 23.00 -3.64
CA ASN A 59 -0.24 24.10 -4.26
C ASN A 59 -1.57 23.65 -4.88
N HIS A 60 -1.55 22.52 -5.59
CA HIS A 60 -2.74 21.93 -6.19
C HIS A 60 -3.75 21.49 -5.13
N ILE A 61 -3.32 20.72 -4.13
CA ILE A 61 -4.19 20.21 -3.06
C ILE A 61 -4.80 21.36 -2.25
N ILE A 62 -4.01 22.37 -1.86
CA ILE A 62 -4.50 23.53 -1.10
C ILE A 62 -5.57 24.29 -1.88
N LYS A 63 -5.36 24.52 -3.18
CA LYS A 63 -6.36 25.19 -4.03
C LYS A 63 -7.62 24.37 -4.21
N LEU A 64 -7.47 23.07 -4.48
CA LEU A 64 -8.58 22.14 -4.67
C LEU A 64 -9.43 22.04 -3.41
N GLU A 65 -8.79 21.92 -2.25
CA GLU A 65 -9.44 21.80 -0.95
C GLU A 65 -9.86 23.16 -0.35
N LYS A 66 -9.45 24.27 -0.97
CA LYS A 66 -9.64 25.65 -0.49
C LYS A 66 -9.15 25.83 0.95
N ILE A 67 -7.94 25.35 1.24
CA ILE A 67 -7.31 25.48 2.55
C ILE A 67 -6.70 26.88 2.67
N SER A 68 -7.13 27.66 3.67
CA SER A 68 -6.57 29.00 3.94
C SER A 68 -5.76 29.05 5.24
N GLN A 69 -6.08 28.18 6.20
CA GLN A 69 -5.44 28.10 7.50
C GLN A 69 -5.58 26.66 8.04
N GLY A 70 -4.68 26.29 8.94
CA GLY A 70 -4.72 24.98 9.58
C GLY A 70 -3.38 24.59 10.18
N THR A 71 -3.37 23.41 10.79
CA THR A 71 -2.16 22.77 11.28
C THR A 71 -1.89 21.49 10.52
N PHE A 72 -0.68 20.98 10.56
CA PHE A 72 -0.39 19.64 10.04
C PHE A 72 0.63 18.93 10.91
N HIS A 73 0.64 17.61 10.87
CA HIS A 73 1.64 16.79 11.53
C HIS A 73 2.01 15.59 10.66
N PHE A 74 3.21 15.07 10.90
CA PHE A 74 3.67 13.82 10.30
C PHE A 74 3.14 12.64 11.10
N GLN A 75 2.65 11.61 10.43
CA GLN A 75 2.25 10.37 11.08
C GLN A 75 3.46 9.51 11.40
N SER A 76 3.34 8.73 12.48
CA SER A 76 4.34 7.71 12.81
C SER A 76 4.14 6.46 11.96
N ASP A 77 5.22 5.74 11.73
CA ASP A 77 5.20 4.48 10.96
C ASP A 77 4.26 3.42 11.61
N THR A 78 4.03 3.50 12.92
CA THR A 78 3.10 2.62 13.66
C THR A 78 1.66 2.74 13.15
N LYS A 79 1.20 3.94 12.79
CA LYS A 79 -0.15 4.17 12.28
C LYS A 79 -0.36 3.56 10.89
N GLY A 80 0.70 3.52 10.09
CA GLY A 80 0.74 2.77 8.82
C GLY A 80 0.50 1.27 8.99
N GLN A 81 1.01 0.67 10.08
CA GLN A 81 0.79 -0.74 10.40
C GLN A 81 -0.67 -1.01 10.80
N GLU A 82 -1.31 -0.05 11.49
CA GLU A 82 -2.73 -0.08 11.86
C GLU A 82 -3.68 0.19 10.67
N GLY A 83 -3.15 0.54 9.50
CA GLY A 83 -3.91 0.68 8.26
C GLY A 83 -4.22 2.12 7.82
N ASP A 84 -3.71 3.11 8.55
CA ASP A 84 -3.74 4.51 8.12
C ASP A 84 -2.53 4.82 7.23
N VAL A 85 -2.76 4.91 5.92
CA VAL A 85 -1.69 5.07 4.92
C VAL A 85 -1.22 6.52 4.74
N ARG A 86 -1.79 7.47 5.51
CA ARG A 86 -1.43 8.88 5.48
C ARG A 86 -0.08 9.07 6.16
N ASP A 87 0.85 9.73 5.46
CA ASP A 87 2.16 10.11 6.00
C ASP A 87 2.10 11.51 6.66
N ILE A 88 1.19 12.37 6.19
CA ILE A 88 0.92 13.69 6.74
C ILE A 88 -0.59 13.88 6.88
N VAL A 89 -1.02 14.48 7.99
CA VAL A 89 -2.42 14.86 8.23
C VAL A 89 -2.49 16.36 8.40
N ILE A 90 -3.31 17.00 7.57
CA ILE A 90 -3.66 18.41 7.65
C ILE A 90 -4.97 18.52 8.43
N ASN A 91 -4.99 19.34 9.45
CA ASN A 91 -6.16 19.68 10.24
C ASN A 91 -6.59 21.10 9.90
N THR A 92 -7.83 21.22 9.43
CA THR A 92 -8.52 22.50 9.17
C THR A 92 -9.78 22.55 10.02
N ASP A 93 -10.52 23.67 10.00
CA ASP A 93 -11.75 23.82 10.77
C ASP A 93 -12.78 22.72 10.41
N GLY A 94 -12.85 21.70 11.27
CA GLY A 94 -13.79 20.58 11.17
C GLY A 94 -13.41 19.45 10.19
N ARG A 95 -12.21 19.45 9.59
CA ARG A 95 -11.82 18.44 8.60
C ARG A 95 -10.34 18.04 8.67
N GLU A 96 -10.11 16.74 8.52
CA GLU A 96 -8.79 16.15 8.28
C GLU A 96 -8.60 15.84 6.79
N ILE A 97 -7.44 16.20 6.26
CA ILE A 97 -7.02 15.90 4.88
C ILE A 97 -5.70 15.14 4.96
N GLY A 98 -5.70 13.91 4.43
CA GLY A 98 -4.51 13.07 4.39
C GLY A 98 -3.65 13.30 3.16
N ILE A 99 -2.33 13.18 3.32
CA ILE A 99 -1.38 13.03 2.21
C ILE A 99 -0.55 11.77 2.45
N SER A 100 -0.50 10.88 1.45
CA SER A 100 0.43 9.75 1.41
C SER A 100 1.51 10.04 0.38
N CYS A 101 2.75 10.14 0.82
CA CYS A 101 3.92 10.46 0.00
C CYS A 101 4.52 9.17 -0.55
N LYS A 102 4.81 9.14 -1.85
CA LYS A 102 5.48 8.01 -2.50
C LYS A 102 6.58 8.51 -3.41
N ASN A 103 7.75 7.90 -3.29
CA ASN A 103 8.87 8.14 -4.20
C ASN A 103 8.99 6.96 -5.16
N ASN A 104 8.65 7.19 -6.44
CA ASN A 104 8.75 6.22 -7.53
C ASN A 104 7.98 4.89 -7.40
N HIS A 105 7.16 4.67 -6.36
CA HIS A 105 6.56 3.36 -6.07
C HIS A 105 5.03 3.39 -5.96
N PHE A 106 4.38 2.40 -6.59
CA PHE A 106 2.92 2.28 -6.61
C PHE A 106 2.37 1.11 -5.79
N ALA A 107 3.19 0.15 -5.35
CA ALA A 107 2.66 -1.06 -4.72
C ALA A 107 1.94 -0.76 -3.40
N TYR A 108 0.94 -1.58 -3.14
CA TYR A 108 0.02 -1.47 -2.00
C TYR A 108 0.57 -2.26 -0.81
N LYS A 109 -0.26 -2.61 0.17
CA LYS A 109 0.17 -3.43 1.31
C LYS A 109 0.88 -4.70 0.83
N HIS A 110 1.90 -5.12 1.57
CA HIS A 110 2.65 -6.33 1.26
C HIS A 110 2.37 -7.43 2.27
N SER A 111 1.16 -7.97 2.21
CA SER A 111 0.66 -8.96 3.15
C SER A 111 1.42 -10.28 3.02
N ARG A 112 1.45 -11.07 4.09
CA ARG A 112 2.03 -12.41 4.11
C ARG A 112 0.96 -13.45 4.40
N LEU A 113 1.09 -14.60 3.75
CA LEU A 113 0.34 -15.81 4.07
C LEU A 113 1.24 -16.80 4.81
N SER A 114 0.65 -17.47 5.80
CA SER A 114 1.25 -18.59 6.53
C SER A 114 0.14 -19.43 7.17
N ASP A 115 0.51 -20.60 7.66
CA ASP A 115 -0.34 -21.50 8.47
C ASP A 115 -0.69 -20.95 9.86
N LYS A 116 -0.12 -19.81 10.27
CA LYS A 116 -0.38 -19.17 11.57
C LYS A 116 -1.18 -17.87 11.48
N ALA A 117 -1.42 -17.38 10.26
CA ALA A 117 -2.05 -16.11 10.03
C ALA A 117 -3.45 -16.32 9.47
N ASP A 118 -4.47 -16.00 10.27
CA ASP A 118 -5.82 -15.77 9.76
C ASP A 118 -5.81 -14.45 8.99
N PHE A 119 -5.66 -14.52 7.66
CA PHE A 119 -5.55 -13.31 6.86
C PHE A 119 -6.92 -12.62 6.69
N ILE A 120 -8.02 -13.37 6.67
CA ILE A 120 -9.38 -12.82 6.61
C ILE A 120 -9.65 -11.92 7.82
N ALA A 121 -9.40 -12.44 9.02
CA ALA A 121 -9.59 -11.69 10.26
C ALA A 121 -8.57 -10.54 10.38
N ARG A 122 -7.28 -10.79 10.10
CA ARG A 122 -6.23 -9.76 10.19
C ARG A 122 -6.44 -8.60 9.21
N TRP A 123 -7.06 -8.85 8.07
CA TRP A 123 -7.35 -7.81 7.09
C TRP A 123 -8.73 -7.18 7.33
N GLY A 124 -9.50 -7.68 8.30
CA GLY A 124 -10.84 -7.20 8.62
C GLY A 124 -11.86 -7.46 7.52
N LEU A 125 -11.70 -8.55 6.75
CA LEU A 125 -12.61 -8.86 5.63
C LEU A 125 -13.92 -9.46 6.09
N SER A 126 -13.88 -10.33 7.10
CA SER A 126 -15.05 -10.98 7.70
C SER A 126 -14.71 -11.42 9.13
N GLU A 127 -15.71 -11.41 10.01
CA GLU A 127 -15.61 -11.92 11.38
C GLU A 127 -15.42 -13.44 11.43
N GLU A 128 -15.83 -14.15 10.36
CA GLU A 128 -15.70 -15.62 10.27
C GLU A 128 -14.24 -16.10 10.24
N GLY A 129 -13.30 -15.23 9.85
CA GLY A 129 -11.91 -15.62 9.64
C GLY A 129 -11.72 -16.60 8.48
N CYS A 130 -10.54 -17.20 8.42
CA CYS A 130 -10.22 -18.26 7.47
C CYS A 130 -10.92 -19.58 7.85
N SER A 131 -11.41 -20.33 6.86
CA SER A 131 -12.00 -21.65 7.11
C SER A 131 -10.99 -22.69 7.63
N SER A 132 -11.50 -23.76 8.24
CA SER A 132 -10.68 -24.93 8.59
C SER A 132 -10.02 -25.55 7.36
N ALA A 133 -10.72 -25.62 6.23
CA ALA A 133 -10.20 -26.12 4.97
C ALA A 133 -8.98 -25.32 4.49
N TYR A 134 -9.01 -23.97 4.62
CA TYR A 134 -7.84 -23.14 4.35
C TYR A 134 -6.68 -23.47 5.29
N PHE A 135 -6.93 -23.55 6.60
CA PHE A 135 -5.87 -23.83 7.56
C PHE A 135 -5.23 -25.19 7.35
N ASP A 136 -6.00 -26.21 6.97
CA ASP A 136 -5.47 -27.54 6.71
C ASP A 136 -4.59 -27.54 5.45
N LYS A 137 -5.02 -26.87 4.37
CA LYS A 137 -4.17 -26.68 3.18
C LYS A 137 -2.92 -25.85 3.48
N ALA A 138 -3.05 -24.81 4.30
CA ALA A 138 -1.94 -23.98 4.71
C ALA A 138 -0.93 -24.78 5.55
N LYS A 139 -1.39 -25.60 6.51
CA LYS A 139 -0.51 -26.47 7.31
C LYS A 139 0.27 -27.46 6.45
N GLU A 140 -0.37 -28.04 5.43
CA GLU A 140 0.30 -28.93 4.46
C GLU A 140 1.46 -28.20 3.77
N ILE A 141 1.17 -27.05 3.15
CA ILE A 141 2.14 -26.27 2.36
C ILE A 141 3.26 -25.70 3.25
N PHE A 142 2.88 -24.96 4.30
CA PHE A 142 3.85 -24.25 5.15
C PHE A 142 4.55 -25.18 6.15
N GLY A 143 3.94 -26.32 6.48
CA GLY A 143 4.57 -27.39 7.25
C GLY A 143 5.75 -28.00 6.50
N GLU A 144 5.60 -28.27 5.21
CA GLU A 144 6.70 -28.75 4.36
C GLU A 144 7.83 -27.72 4.27
N LEU A 145 7.52 -26.43 4.05
CA LEU A 145 8.52 -25.35 4.05
C LEU A 145 9.26 -25.26 5.39
N ARG A 146 8.55 -25.49 6.50
CA ARG A 146 9.13 -25.51 7.85
C ARG A 146 10.09 -26.68 8.03
N GLU A 147 9.74 -27.86 7.54
CA GLU A 147 10.60 -29.05 7.58
C GLU A 147 11.84 -28.90 6.70
N ILE A 148 11.71 -28.32 5.49
CA ILE A 148 12.86 -28.01 4.62
C ILE A 148 13.79 -27.02 5.32
N LYS A 149 13.25 -25.96 5.93
CA LYS A 149 14.03 -24.99 6.69
C LYS A 149 14.74 -25.65 7.88
N LYS A 150 14.06 -26.53 8.60
CA LYS A 150 14.61 -27.26 9.76
C LYS A 150 15.75 -28.21 9.36
N LYS A 151 15.52 -29.08 8.37
CA LYS A 151 16.50 -30.07 7.89
C LYS A 151 17.76 -29.43 7.30
N SER A 152 17.63 -28.25 6.70
CA SER A 152 18.76 -27.49 6.13
C SER A 152 19.43 -26.54 7.12
N SER A 153 19.01 -26.51 8.39
CA SER A 153 19.45 -25.52 9.37
C SER A 153 19.32 -24.07 8.86
N GLY A 154 18.24 -23.79 8.12
CA GLY A 154 17.94 -22.48 7.54
C GLY A 154 18.79 -22.09 6.33
N LYS A 155 19.47 -23.04 5.68
CA LYS A 155 20.35 -22.78 4.52
C LYS A 155 19.70 -23.08 3.17
N ALA A 156 18.58 -23.80 3.13
CA ALA A 156 17.90 -24.13 1.87
C ALA A 156 17.50 -22.87 1.10
N LEU A 157 17.79 -22.86 -0.21
CA LEU A 157 17.46 -21.78 -1.11
C LEU A 157 16.28 -22.16 -2.01
N TRP A 158 15.46 -21.16 -2.36
CA TRP A 158 14.35 -21.36 -3.30
C TRP A 158 14.82 -21.89 -4.65
N ARG A 159 15.96 -21.41 -5.14
CA ARG A 159 16.54 -21.81 -6.44
C ARG A 159 16.99 -23.27 -6.51
N ASP A 160 17.28 -23.88 -5.36
CA ASP A 160 17.79 -25.25 -5.26
C ASP A 160 16.66 -26.25 -4.92
N THR A 161 15.41 -25.78 -4.88
CA THR A 161 14.24 -26.59 -4.55
C THR A 161 13.47 -26.93 -5.82
N ASN A 162 13.27 -28.22 -6.04
CA ASN A 162 12.54 -28.69 -7.22
C ASN A 162 11.08 -28.25 -7.17
N ASP A 163 10.55 -27.80 -8.30
CA ASP A 163 9.14 -27.44 -8.51
C ASP A 163 8.52 -26.57 -7.40
N VAL A 164 9.23 -25.51 -7.00
CA VAL A 164 8.68 -24.52 -6.07
C VAL A 164 7.31 -23.98 -6.52
N PRO A 165 7.08 -23.70 -7.81
CA PRO A 165 5.79 -23.21 -8.28
C PRO A 165 4.63 -24.17 -8.03
N GLY A 166 4.76 -25.43 -8.47
CA GLY A 166 3.72 -26.44 -8.33
C GLY A 166 3.52 -26.87 -6.89
N ARG A 167 4.60 -26.95 -6.11
CA ARG A 167 4.55 -27.41 -4.70
C ARG A 167 4.04 -26.36 -3.73
N PHE A 168 4.41 -25.10 -3.91
CA PHE A 168 4.15 -24.07 -2.90
C PHE A 168 3.36 -22.88 -3.42
N TYR A 169 3.69 -22.36 -4.60
CA TYR A 169 3.12 -21.09 -5.04
C TYR A 169 1.67 -21.23 -5.51
N TRP A 170 1.38 -22.13 -6.46
CA TRP A 170 0.02 -22.33 -6.95
C TRP A 170 -0.93 -22.84 -5.88
N PRO A 171 -0.58 -23.85 -5.06
CA PRO A 171 -1.45 -24.30 -3.98
C PRO A 171 -1.79 -23.18 -2.98
N THR A 172 -0.83 -22.29 -2.67
CA THR A 172 -1.09 -21.13 -1.79
C THR A 172 -2.03 -20.14 -2.45
N LEU A 173 -1.82 -19.82 -3.73
CA LEU A 173 -2.65 -18.89 -4.49
C LEU A 173 -4.08 -19.41 -4.67
N ASP A 174 -4.24 -20.71 -4.88
CA ASP A 174 -5.55 -21.35 -5.04
C ASP A 174 -6.31 -21.40 -3.71
N ALA A 175 -5.63 -21.75 -2.61
CA ALA A 175 -6.21 -21.69 -1.26
C ALA A 175 -6.65 -20.26 -0.88
N PHE A 176 -5.82 -19.26 -1.21
CA PHE A 176 -6.15 -17.85 -1.04
C PHE A 176 -7.38 -17.43 -1.85
N ALA A 177 -7.41 -17.77 -3.15
CA ALA A 177 -8.54 -17.44 -4.03
C ALA A 177 -9.85 -18.09 -3.58
N ALA A 178 -9.79 -19.36 -3.15
CA ALA A 178 -10.94 -20.08 -2.62
C ALA A 178 -11.53 -19.40 -1.37
N GLU A 179 -10.68 -18.97 -0.43
CA GLU A 179 -11.16 -18.25 0.76
C GLU A 179 -11.77 -16.90 0.45
N ILE A 180 -11.16 -16.13 -0.45
CA ILE A 180 -11.73 -14.85 -0.87
C ILE A 180 -13.11 -15.05 -1.51
N LYS A 181 -13.28 -16.10 -2.33
CA LYS A 181 -14.58 -16.40 -2.94
C LYS A 181 -15.61 -16.87 -1.91
N ARG A 182 -15.18 -17.64 -0.90
CA ARG A 182 -16.05 -18.16 0.16
C ARG A 182 -16.69 -17.04 1.00
N ILE A 183 -15.92 -16.03 1.36
CA ILE A 183 -16.37 -14.90 2.20
C ILE A 183 -17.02 -13.77 1.40
N GLU A 184 -17.28 -13.97 0.12
CA GLU A 184 -17.78 -12.92 -0.76
C GLU A 184 -19.15 -12.40 -0.30
N THR A 185 -19.15 -11.17 0.21
CA THR A 185 -20.32 -10.36 0.51
C THR A 185 -20.04 -8.92 0.08
N PRO A 186 -21.06 -8.06 -0.06
CA PRO A 186 -20.83 -6.63 -0.30
C PRO A 186 -19.91 -5.98 0.73
N GLU A 187 -20.10 -6.31 2.01
CA GLU A 187 -19.28 -5.84 3.13
C GLU A 187 -17.82 -6.28 2.98
N ALA A 188 -17.59 -7.57 2.70
CA ALA A 188 -16.24 -8.11 2.55
C ALA A 188 -15.51 -7.52 1.35
N CYS A 189 -16.19 -7.30 0.22
CA CYS A 189 -15.61 -6.64 -0.96
C CYS A 189 -15.17 -5.20 -0.63
N ALA A 190 -16.04 -4.45 0.05
CA ALA A 190 -15.75 -3.09 0.49
C ALA A 190 -14.56 -3.06 1.47
N ASN A 191 -14.53 -3.98 2.44
CA ASN A 191 -13.46 -4.08 3.42
C ASN A 191 -12.13 -4.52 2.80
N PHE A 192 -12.16 -5.35 1.75
CA PHE A 192 -10.97 -5.71 0.99
C PHE A 192 -10.34 -4.47 0.36
N ILE A 193 -11.13 -3.64 -0.34
CA ILE A 193 -10.59 -2.40 -0.90
C ILE A 193 -10.03 -1.48 0.19
N LYS A 194 -10.76 -1.27 1.29
CA LYS A 194 -10.28 -0.47 2.43
C LYS A 194 -8.96 -1.01 2.99
N TYR A 195 -8.80 -2.33 3.09
CA TYR A 195 -7.55 -2.94 3.53
C TYR A 195 -6.38 -2.61 2.59
N LEU A 196 -6.61 -2.69 1.27
CA LEU A 196 -5.58 -2.47 0.26
C LEU A 196 -5.17 -1.00 0.14
N VAL A 197 -6.15 -0.09 0.11
CA VAL A 197 -5.91 1.32 -0.23
C VAL A 197 -5.94 2.26 0.97
N GLY A 198 -6.49 1.84 2.10
CA GLY A 198 -6.64 2.65 3.32
C GLY A 198 -8.11 2.89 3.70
N THR A 199 -8.35 3.15 4.99
CA THR A 199 -9.69 3.39 5.56
C THR A 199 -10.03 4.87 5.68
N ARG A 200 -9.03 5.75 5.58
CA ARG A 200 -9.17 7.21 5.66
C ARG A 200 -9.04 7.82 4.27
N ASP A 201 -9.61 9.01 4.09
CA ASP A 201 -9.52 9.72 2.81
C ASP A 201 -8.20 10.50 2.71
N PHE A 202 -7.55 10.45 1.55
CA PHE A 202 -6.24 11.06 1.35
C PHE A 202 -5.90 11.30 -0.13
N TYR A 203 -4.90 12.14 -0.35
CA TYR A 203 -4.21 12.28 -1.62
C TYR A 203 -2.91 11.49 -1.60
N LYS A 204 -2.77 10.50 -2.50
CA LYS A 204 -1.49 9.85 -2.79
C LYS A 204 -0.70 10.75 -3.74
N VAL A 205 0.43 11.26 -3.28
CA VAL A 205 1.34 12.10 -4.05
C VAL A 205 2.55 11.27 -4.45
N VAL A 206 2.74 11.06 -5.74
CA VAL A 206 3.84 10.25 -6.29
C VAL A 206 4.85 11.17 -6.97
N SER A 207 6.02 11.31 -6.36
CA SER A 207 7.15 12.04 -6.93
C SER A 207 7.84 11.21 -8.00
N LYS A 208 8.01 11.79 -9.19
CA LYS A 208 8.79 11.25 -10.32
C LYS A 208 9.80 12.31 -10.80
N PRO A 209 10.85 11.92 -11.54
CA PRO A 209 11.88 12.88 -11.96
C PRO A 209 11.39 14.07 -12.80
N LYS A 210 10.32 13.91 -13.59
CA LYS A 210 9.84 14.94 -14.53
C LYS A 210 8.36 15.31 -14.34
N HIS A 211 7.73 14.75 -13.32
CA HIS A 211 6.32 15.01 -13.03
C HIS A 211 5.96 14.59 -11.62
N VAL A 212 4.82 15.09 -11.14
CA VAL A 212 4.17 14.62 -9.92
C VAL A 212 2.75 14.16 -10.24
N GLU A 213 2.37 13.02 -9.66
CA GLU A 213 1.02 12.46 -9.78
C GLU A 213 0.28 12.60 -8.46
N ILE A 214 -0.97 13.05 -8.52
CA ILE A 214 -1.84 13.26 -7.37
C ILE A 214 -3.09 12.40 -7.58
N ILE A 215 -3.28 11.40 -6.74
CA ILE A 215 -4.39 10.45 -6.82
C ILE A 215 -5.23 10.58 -5.55
N GLY A 216 -6.52 10.90 -5.68
CA GLY A 216 -7.40 11.14 -4.54
C GLY A 216 -8.29 9.95 -4.20
N PHE A 217 -8.16 9.42 -2.98
CA PHE A 217 -9.00 8.37 -2.43
C PHE A 217 -10.01 9.00 -1.46
N ASN A 218 -11.24 9.25 -1.94
CA ASN A 218 -12.32 9.90 -1.18
C ASN A 218 -13.45 8.90 -0.88
N ILE A 219 -13.22 7.93 -0.01
CA ILE A 219 -14.17 6.85 0.30
C ILE A 219 -15.26 7.34 1.25
N ASN A 220 -14.88 8.15 2.24
CA ASN A 220 -15.75 8.67 3.30
C ASN A 220 -16.30 10.07 3.00
N ASN A 221 -16.01 10.60 1.81
CA ASN A 221 -16.49 11.89 1.32
C ASN A 221 -15.99 13.10 2.14
N THR A 222 -14.78 13.04 2.69
CA THR A 222 -14.20 14.17 3.45
C THR A 222 -13.40 15.15 2.57
N LEU A 223 -13.02 14.74 1.35
CA LEU A 223 -12.26 15.56 0.40
C LEU A 223 -13.17 16.29 -0.60
N LYS A 224 -12.71 17.43 -1.16
CA LYS A 224 -13.45 18.20 -2.20
C LYS A 224 -13.25 17.64 -3.60
N ILE A 225 -13.33 16.32 -3.73
CA ILE A 225 -13.30 15.57 -5.00
C ILE A 225 -14.46 14.57 -5.00
N LYS A 226 -14.73 13.94 -6.14
CA LYS A 226 -15.81 12.96 -6.25
C LYS A 226 -15.62 11.81 -5.25
N GLN A 227 -16.68 11.45 -4.51
CA GLN A 227 -16.66 10.28 -3.65
C GLN A 227 -16.45 9.01 -4.46
N LEU A 228 -15.54 8.16 -3.99
CA LEU A 228 -15.21 6.88 -4.59
C LEU A 228 -16.13 5.80 -4.07
N LYS A 229 -16.75 5.05 -4.98
CA LYS A 229 -17.62 3.92 -4.61
C LYS A 229 -16.79 2.66 -4.35
N LEU A 230 -17.06 2.02 -3.23
CA LEU A 230 -16.51 0.70 -2.91
C LEU A 230 -17.28 -0.40 -3.66
N PRO A 231 -16.61 -1.49 -4.04
CA PRO A 231 -17.25 -2.60 -4.72
C PRO A 231 -18.14 -3.40 -3.78
N SER A 232 -19.06 -4.15 -4.37
CA SER A 232 -20.00 -5.04 -3.67
C SER A 232 -19.96 -6.49 -4.14
N SER A 233 -19.14 -6.80 -5.15
CA SER A 233 -19.02 -8.15 -5.71
C SER A 233 -17.67 -8.33 -6.41
N ILE A 234 -17.24 -9.58 -6.49
CA ILE A 234 -16.09 -10.04 -7.27
C ILE A 234 -16.60 -10.48 -8.64
N ILE A 235 -16.06 -9.88 -9.70
CA ILE A 235 -16.35 -10.27 -11.08
C ILE A 235 -15.59 -11.55 -11.43
N ASP A 236 -14.29 -11.61 -11.12
CA ASP A 236 -13.41 -12.71 -11.52
C ASP A 236 -12.17 -12.82 -10.61
N ILE A 237 -11.64 -14.05 -10.50
CA ILE A 237 -10.34 -14.35 -9.89
C ILE A 237 -9.55 -15.23 -10.85
N ARG A 238 -8.62 -14.62 -11.60
CA ARG A 238 -7.86 -15.31 -12.65
C ARG A 238 -6.41 -15.58 -12.27
N SER A 239 -5.91 -16.73 -12.71
CA SER A 239 -4.48 -17.01 -12.74
C SER A 239 -3.83 -16.27 -13.91
N LYS A 240 -2.65 -15.69 -13.68
CA LYS A 240 -1.81 -15.16 -14.75
C LYS A 240 -0.67 -16.15 -15.04
N ASN A 241 -0.74 -16.84 -16.16
CA ASN A 241 0.30 -17.80 -16.58
C ASN A 241 1.45 -17.09 -17.30
N GLY A 242 2.70 -17.34 -16.88
CA GLY A 242 3.90 -16.63 -17.33
C GLY A 242 4.88 -16.42 -16.17
N SER A 243 5.88 -15.55 -16.31
CA SER A 243 6.97 -15.30 -15.34
C SER A 243 6.54 -14.80 -13.94
N GLN A 244 5.25 -14.82 -13.59
CA GLN A 244 4.70 -14.24 -12.37
C GLN A 244 3.59 -15.14 -11.77
N TYR A 245 3.91 -15.87 -10.70
CA TYR A 245 2.96 -16.64 -9.89
C TYR A 245 2.00 -15.68 -9.16
N ALA A 246 0.79 -15.48 -9.70
CA ALA A 246 -0.14 -14.49 -9.21
C ALA A 246 -1.61 -14.83 -9.44
N LYS A 247 -2.47 -14.25 -8.58
CA LYS A 247 -3.93 -14.16 -8.79
C LYS A 247 -4.31 -12.70 -9.02
N THR A 248 -5.06 -12.44 -10.08
CA THR A 248 -5.68 -11.13 -10.31
C THR A 248 -7.15 -11.20 -9.90
N ILE A 249 -7.57 -10.32 -9.00
CA ILE A 249 -8.95 -10.21 -8.51
C ILE A 249 -9.56 -8.95 -9.11
N THR A 250 -10.65 -9.13 -9.86
CA THR A 250 -11.44 -8.04 -10.43
C THR A 250 -12.73 -7.90 -9.64
N PHE A 251 -13.01 -6.70 -9.14
CA PHE A 251 -14.29 -6.36 -8.50
C PHE A 251 -15.13 -5.48 -9.42
N ASN A 252 -16.42 -5.39 -9.12
CA ASN A 252 -17.26 -4.40 -9.80
C ASN A 252 -16.76 -2.96 -9.55
N LEU A 253 -17.25 -2.00 -10.35
CA LEU A 253 -16.87 -0.59 -10.28
C LEU A 253 -15.41 -0.28 -10.66
N GLY A 254 -14.71 -1.21 -11.33
CA GLY A 254 -13.42 -0.95 -11.96
C GLY A 254 -12.20 -1.13 -11.06
N TRP A 255 -12.35 -1.79 -9.91
CA TRP A 255 -11.24 -2.15 -9.04
C TRP A 255 -10.60 -3.45 -9.48
N GLU A 256 -9.29 -3.47 -9.70
CA GLU A 256 -8.57 -4.69 -10.03
C GLU A 256 -7.16 -4.72 -9.44
N PHE A 257 -6.84 -5.81 -8.74
CA PHE A 257 -5.57 -5.97 -8.05
C PHE A 257 -4.92 -7.31 -8.38
N ASN A 258 -3.61 -7.28 -8.57
CA ASN A 258 -2.79 -8.45 -8.82
C ASN A 258 -1.96 -8.80 -7.57
N PHE A 259 -2.13 -10.02 -7.09
CA PHE A 259 -1.47 -10.58 -5.90
C PHE A 259 -0.39 -11.55 -6.35
N ARG A 260 0.85 -11.05 -6.49
CA ARG A 260 1.99 -11.86 -6.94
C ARG A 260 2.77 -12.38 -5.74
N ILE A 261 3.11 -13.67 -5.72
CA ILE A 261 4.08 -14.19 -4.74
C ILE A 261 5.46 -13.60 -5.04
N HIS A 262 6.06 -12.97 -4.03
CA HIS A 262 7.39 -12.39 -4.10
C HIS A 262 8.21 -12.71 -2.85
N ASN A 263 9.19 -13.60 -2.99
CA ASN A 263 10.13 -13.94 -1.93
C ASN A 263 11.40 -13.10 -2.07
N ALA A 264 11.51 -12.04 -1.27
CA ALA A 264 12.70 -11.18 -1.24
C ALA A 264 13.93 -11.91 -0.67
N SER A 265 13.71 -12.91 0.19
CA SER A 265 14.77 -13.80 0.70
C SER A 265 15.08 -14.88 -0.32
N SER A 266 16.36 -15.11 -0.59
CA SER A 266 16.82 -16.28 -1.36
C SER A 266 16.63 -17.60 -0.59
N LYS A 267 16.56 -17.53 0.75
CA LYS A 267 16.34 -18.66 1.65
C LYS A 267 14.86 -18.98 1.82
N ILE A 268 14.57 -20.26 1.99
CA ILE A 268 13.23 -20.78 2.29
C ILE A 268 12.75 -20.28 3.64
N GLU A 269 11.53 -19.76 3.65
CA GLU A 269 10.81 -19.30 4.84
C GLU A 269 9.41 -19.94 4.84
N PRO A 270 8.85 -20.34 6.00
CA PRO A 270 7.50 -20.89 6.11
C PRO A 270 6.44 -19.77 6.07
N SER A 271 6.58 -18.86 5.12
CA SER A 271 5.62 -17.80 4.80
C SER A 271 5.89 -17.30 3.39
N LEU A 272 4.84 -16.91 2.69
CA LEU A 272 4.95 -16.30 1.36
C LEU A 272 4.41 -14.88 1.41
N LYS A 273 5.12 -13.95 0.76
CA LYS A 273 4.77 -12.52 0.76
C LYS A 273 4.14 -12.16 -0.58
N PHE A 274 3.09 -11.35 -0.53
CA PHE A 274 2.54 -10.72 -1.73
C PHE A 274 3.29 -9.43 -2.08
N ASP A 275 3.48 -9.24 -3.38
CA ASP A 275 3.67 -7.96 -4.02
C ASP A 275 2.35 -7.59 -4.72
N ILE A 276 1.63 -6.62 -4.15
CA ILE A 276 0.28 -6.26 -4.57
C ILE A 276 0.31 -4.98 -5.41
N THR A 277 -0.21 -5.06 -6.63
CA THR A 277 -0.34 -3.92 -7.53
C THR A 277 -1.79 -3.75 -7.97
N ALA A 278 -2.23 -2.51 -8.16
CA ALA A 278 -3.48 -2.26 -8.89
C ALA A 278 -3.19 -2.38 -10.38
N THR A 279 -3.98 -3.17 -11.09
CA THR A 279 -3.96 -3.28 -12.55
C THR A 279 -5.02 -2.41 -13.19
N ALA A 280 -6.11 -2.14 -12.46
CA ALA A 280 -7.10 -1.11 -12.78
C ALA A 280 -7.63 -0.46 -11.49
N LEU A 281 -8.00 0.80 -11.60
CA LEU A 281 -8.68 1.55 -10.55
C LEU A 281 -9.97 2.16 -11.14
N PRO A 282 -10.97 2.50 -10.30
CA PRO A 282 -12.23 3.02 -10.79
C PRO A 282 -12.04 4.23 -11.71
N PRO A 283 -12.78 4.33 -12.84
CA PRO A 283 -12.71 5.49 -13.72
C PRO A 283 -13.09 6.81 -13.05
N SER A 284 -13.86 6.74 -11.95
CA SER A 284 -14.23 7.91 -11.14
C SER A 284 -13.14 8.38 -10.18
N LEU A 285 -12.02 7.66 -10.07
CA LEU A 285 -10.93 8.03 -9.19
C LEU A 285 -10.31 9.34 -9.65
N TYR A 286 -10.12 10.27 -8.71
CA TYR A 286 -9.48 11.54 -9.00
C TYR A 286 -8.00 11.32 -9.31
N GLN A 287 -7.54 11.83 -10.46
CA GLN A 287 -6.13 11.81 -10.85
C GLN A 287 -5.74 13.16 -11.45
N HIS A 288 -4.60 13.68 -11.06
CA HIS A 288 -4.01 14.88 -11.62
C HIS A 288 -2.51 14.69 -11.83
N HIS A 289 -2.00 15.19 -12.95
CA HIS A 289 -0.61 15.03 -13.37
C HIS A 289 -0.03 16.41 -13.67
N ILE A 290 1.09 16.74 -13.04
CA ILE A 290 1.78 18.01 -13.25
C ILE A 290 3.19 17.69 -13.75
N SER A 291 3.44 17.95 -15.03
CA SER A 291 4.76 17.82 -15.64
C SER A 291 5.62 19.05 -15.38
N HIS A 292 6.92 18.85 -15.25
CA HIS A 292 7.89 19.92 -15.15
C HIS A 292 9.24 19.48 -15.73
N ASP A 293 10.03 20.43 -16.23
CA ASP A 293 11.44 20.17 -16.54
C ASP A 293 12.26 20.13 -15.25
N ILE A 294 13.45 19.52 -15.24
CA ILE A 294 14.35 19.62 -14.08
C ILE A 294 15.10 20.95 -14.18
#